data_AF-D7UPZ9-F1
#
_entry.id   AF-D7UPZ9-F1
#
_cell.length_a   1.000
_cell.length_b   1.000
_cell.length_c   1.000
_cell.angle_alpha   90.00
_cell.angle_beta   90.00
_cell.angle_gamma   90.00
#
_symmetry.space_group_name_H-M   'P 1'
#
loop_
_entity.id
_entity.type
_entity.pdbx_description
1 polymer ?
#
loop_
_entity_poly.entity_id
_entity_poly.type
_entity_poly.pdbx_seq_one_letter_code
_entity_poly.pdbx_strand_id
1 'polypeptide(L)'
;KLCDQISDAILDACLEQDPESFVACEVCTKTGFIMVFGEITTKAKVDYEKVVRETVKEIGYDSEEKGLNYKTMDVMIKLEQQSNEIAGCIHTDTNSDDIGAGDQGMMFGYATNETKEFMPLTHVLATSITRELDNIRLNGGSSLASWLRPDGKAQVTVEYNCSHGELIPKRVHTILVSVQHDESITNEQIREFILSNVIKKVCPSNLLDKETRVLINPSGRFTIGGPAADAGLTGRKIIVDTYGGWGAHGGGAFSGKDATKVDRSGAYMARLVAKSIVFSGLCSRCLVQVSYGIGISRPLSLYIDTFGTSKAGYNDTKLLELVNRVFD
;
A
#
# COMPACT_ATOMS: atom_id res chain seq x y z
N LYS A 1 8.34 -2.14 1.06
CA LYS A 1 8.03 -1.57 -0.27
C LYS A 1 8.82 -2.21 -1.39
N LEU A 2 10.15 -2.30 -1.35
CA LEU A 2 10.88 -3.10 -2.35
C LEU A 2 10.38 -4.56 -2.37
N CYS A 3 10.36 -5.21 -1.19
CA CYS A 3 9.85 -6.57 -1.04
C CYS A 3 8.40 -6.73 -1.53
N ASP A 4 7.51 -5.80 -1.15
CA ASP A 4 6.12 -5.78 -1.62
C ASP A 4 6.01 -5.77 -3.15
N GLN A 5 6.79 -4.93 -3.83
CA GLN A 5 6.79 -4.86 -5.30
C GLN A 5 7.33 -6.14 -5.95
N ILE A 6 8.36 -6.75 -5.38
CA ILE A 6 8.90 -8.03 -5.88
C ILE A 6 7.87 -9.16 -5.69
N SER A 7 7.26 -9.23 -4.51
CA SER A 7 6.20 -10.20 -4.20
C SER A 7 5.05 -10.12 -5.20
N ASP A 8 4.58 -8.91 -5.51
CA ASP A 8 3.50 -8.72 -6.50
C ASP A 8 3.97 -8.91 -7.95
N ALA A 9 5.22 -8.56 -8.30
CA ALA A 9 5.74 -8.85 -9.63
C ALA A 9 5.81 -10.36 -9.92
N ILE A 10 6.11 -11.17 -8.89
CA ILE A 10 6.08 -12.63 -9.00
C ILE A 10 4.64 -13.14 -9.11
N LEU A 11 3.70 -12.56 -8.34
CA LEU A 11 2.28 -12.88 -8.48
C LEU A 11 1.80 -12.60 -9.91
N ASP A 12 2.08 -11.41 -10.44
CA ASP A 12 1.69 -11.01 -11.80
C ASP A 12 2.30 -11.95 -12.84
N ALA A 13 3.58 -12.32 -12.71
CA ALA A 13 4.25 -13.25 -13.62
C ALA A 13 3.63 -14.67 -13.59
N CYS A 14 3.09 -15.10 -12.44
CA CYS A 14 2.34 -16.35 -12.35
C CYS A 14 0.97 -16.20 -13.03
N LEU A 15 0.20 -15.15 -12.69
CA LEU A 15 -1.16 -14.92 -13.19
C LEU A 15 -1.22 -14.63 -14.69
N GLU A 16 -0.17 -14.02 -15.27
CA GLU A 16 -0.08 -13.77 -16.72
C GLU A 16 -0.11 -15.08 -17.53
N GLN A 17 0.46 -16.15 -16.99
CA GLN A 17 0.53 -17.46 -17.65
C GLN A 17 -0.52 -18.46 -17.15
N ASP A 18 -0.89 -18.38 -15.87
CA ASP A 18 -1.84 -19.26 -15.20
C ASP A 18 -2.71 -18.48 -14.21
N PRO A 19 -3.91 -18.03 -14.63
CA PRO A 19 -4.84 -17.27 -13.77
C PRO A 19 -5.29 -18.03 -12.52
N GLU A 20 -5.18 -19.37 -12.52
CA GLU A 20 -5.55 -20.24 -11.39
C GLU A 20 -4.38 -20.46 -10.40
N SER A 21 -3.32 -19.64 -10.49
CA SER A 21 -2.17 -19.74 -9.60
C SER A 21 -2.53 -19.41 -8.16
N PHE A 22 -2.19 -20.31 -7.25
CA PHE A 22 -2.19 -20.03 -5.81
C PHE A 22 -0.82 -19.51 -5.40
N VAL A 23 -0.78 -18.30 -4.86
CA VAL A 23 0.47 -17.57 -4.58
C VAL A 23 0.41 -17.01 -3.16
N ALA A 24 1.42 -17.36 -2.37
CA ALA A 24 1.77 -16.78 -1.08
C ALA A 24 3.28 -16.48 -1.08
N CYS A 25 3.67 -15.47 -1.85
CA CYS A 25 5.06 -15.12 -2.14
C CYS A 25 5.58 -14.05 -1.18
N GLU A 26 6.40 -14.45 -0.21
CA GLU A 26 7.09 -13.57 0.72
C GLU A 26 8.48 -13.18 0.20
N VAL A 27 8.91 -11.97 0.54
CA VAL A 27 10.24 -11.46 0.16
C VAL A 27 10.88 -10.76 1.34
N CYS A 28 12.16 -11.03 1.57
CA CYS A 28 12.98 -10.23 2.47
C CYS A 28 14.31 -9.82 1.82
N THR A 29 14.91 -8.76 2.32
CA THR A 29 16.18 -8.24 1.82
C THR A 29 17.03 -7.63 2.92
N LYS A 30 18.34 -7.76 2.77
CA LYS A 30 19.35 -6.98 3.48
C LYS A 30 20.51 -6.72 2.51
N THR A 31 21.60 -6.13 3.00
CA THR A 31 22.79 -5.81 2.21
C THR A 31 23.21 -6.97 1.29
N GLY A 32 23.21 -6.73 -0.02
CA GLY A 32 23.72 -7.65 -1.01
C GLY A 32 22.83 -8.86 -1.34
N PHE A 33 21.64 -9.01 -0.76
CA PHE A 33 20.77 -10.15 -1.11
C PHE A 33 19.27 -9.87 -1.06
N ILE A 34 18.53 -10.66 -1.82
CA ILE A 34 17.08 -10.84 -1.74
C ILE A 34 16.77 -12.33 -1.57
N MET A 35 15.85 -12.65 -0.68
CA MET A 35 15.27 -13.99 -0.56
C MET A 35 13.78 -13.93 -0.88
N VAL A 36 13.34 -14.79 -1.79
CA VAL A 36 11.94 -15.08 -2.10
C VAL A 36 11.61 -16.42 -1.46
N PHE A 37 10.51 -16.49 -0.71
CA PHE A 37 10.11 -17.70 0.00
C PHE A 37 8.59 -17.78 0.17
N GLY A 38 8.08 -18.95 0.57
CA GLY A 38 6.65 -19.21 0.74
C GLY A 38 6.13 -20.25 -0.25
N GLU A 39 4.85 -20.18 -0.59
CA GLU A 39 4.16 -21.24 -1.31
C GLU A 39 3.59 -20.75 -2.65
N ILE A 40 3.94 -21.43 -3.75
CA ILE A 40 3.36 -21.19 -5.07
C ILE A 40 2.97 -22.52 -5.72
N THR A 41 1.69 -22.66 -6.02
CA THR A 41 1.16 -23.74 -6.87
C THR A 41 0.68 -23.10 -8.17
N THR A 42 1.41 -23.36 -9.27
CA THR A 42 1.14 -22.76 -10.58
C THR A 42 1.60 -23.69 -11.72
N LYS A 43 0.97 -23.56 -12.88
CA LYS A 43 1.41 -24.14 -14.16
C LYS A 43 2.37 -23.20 -14.91
N ALA A 44 2.49 -21.95 -14.47
CA ALA A 44 3.36 -20.95 -15.07
C ALA A 44 4.83 -21.40 -15.01
N LYS A 45 5.60 -21.05 -16.05
CA LYS A 45 7.06 -21.24 -16.07
C LYS A 45 7.71 -19.89 -15.83
N VAL A 46 7.88 -19.55 -14.56
CA VAL A 46 8.43 -18.26 -14.13
C VAL A 46 9.92 -18.40 -13.80
N ASP A 47 10.73 -17.53 -14.40
CA ASP A 47 12.10 -17.30 -13.96
C ASP A 47 12.10 -16.29 -12.80
N TYR A 48 11.92 -16.79 -11.57
CA TYR A 48 11.78 -15.95 -10.38
C TYR A 48 12.99 -15.03 -10.17
N GLU A 49 14.20 -15.53 -10.43
CA GLU A 49 15.41 -14.72 -10.27
C GLU A 49 15.41 -13.55 -11.25
N LYS A 50 15.04 -13.79 -12.50
CA LYS A 50 14.92 -12.74 -13.50
C LYS A 50 13.89 -11.70 -13.10
N VAL A 51 12.69 -12.11 -12.65
CA VAL A 51 11.63 -11.19 -12.18
C VAL A 51 12.16 -10.30 -11.04
N VAL A 52 12.80 -10.90 -10.03
CA VAL A 52 13.42 -10.17 -8.91
C VAL A 52 14.42 -9.12 -9.43
N ARG A 53 15.33 -9.51 -10.32
CA ARG A 53 16.36 -8.61 -10.86
C ARG A 53 15.76 -7.47 -11.70
N GLU A 54 14.75 -7.76 -12.50
CA GLU A 54 14.05 -6.77 -13.33
C GLU A 54 13.31 -5.75 -12.45
N THR A 55 12.57 -6.19 -11.43
CA THR A 55 11.90 -5.28 -10.49
C THR A 55 12.89 -4.37 -9.75
N VAL A 56 14.01 -4.93 -9.26
CA VAL A 56 15.06 -4.13 -8.56
C VAL A 56 15.70 -3.10 -9.49
N LYS A 57 15.92 -3.48 -10.76
CA LYS A 57 16.44 -2.59 -11.81
C LYS A 57 15.48 -1.44 -12.10
N GLU A 58 14.19 -1.74 -12.29
CA GLU A 58 13.15 -0.74 -12.56
C GLU A 58 12.99 0.27 -11.43
N ILE A 59 13.11 -0.18 -10.18
CA ILE A 59 13.09 0.68 -9.01
C ILE A 59 14.32 1.60 -8.97
N GLY A 60 15.43 1.24 -9.63
CA GLY A 60 16.64 2.06 -9.76
C GLY A 60 17.78 1.69 -8.81
N TYR A 61 17.73 0.49 -8.21
CA TYR A 61 18.85 -0.09 -7.46
C TYR A 61 19.82 -0.80 -8.42
N ASP A 62 20.66 -0.01 -9.07
CA ASP A 62 21.60 -0.43 -10.11
C ASP A 62 23.08 -0.34 -9.69
N SER A 63 23.35 -0.06 -8.41
CA SER A 63 24.69 0.14 -7.90
C SER A 63 24.76 0.07 -6.37
N GLU A 64 25.89 -0.40 -5.83
CA GLU A 64 26.02 -0.65 -4.38
C GLU A 64 25.94 0.64 -3.57
N GLU A 65 26.42 1.76 -4.10
CA GLU A 65 26.33 3.05 -3.42
C GLU A 65 24.89 3.53 -3.25
N LYS A 66 23.96 3.07 -4.09
CA LYS A 66 22.53 3.35 -3.91
C LYS A 66 21.90 2.46 -2.84
N GLY A 67 22.55 1.36 -2.46
CA GLY A 67 22.16 0.49 -1.34
C GLY A 67 21.81 -0.94 -1.73
N LEU A 68 21.73 -1.23 -3.03
CA LEU A 68 21.57 -2.56 -3.62
C LEU A 68 21.85 -2.46 -5.14
N ASN A 69 22.39 -3.51 -5.75
CA ASN A 69 22.61 -3.58 -7.18
C ASN A 69 22.05 -4.87 -7.78
N TYR A 70 21.05 -4.75 -8.66
CA TYR A 70 20.40 -5.90 -9.30
C TYR A 70 21.35 -6.83 -10.07
N LYS A 71 22.54 -6.35 -10.44
CA LYS A 71 23.56 -7.13 -11.19
C LYS A 71 24.41 -8.01 -10.30
N THR A 72 24.61 -7.64 -9.04
CA THR A 72 25.59 -8.27 -8.13
C THR A 72 24.96 -8.92 -6.92
N MET A 73 23.72 -8.55 -6.58
CA MET A 73 23.05 -9.13 -5.42
C MET A 73 22.78 -10.64 -5.60
N ASP A 74 22.88 -11.36 -4.48
CA ASP A 74 22.45 -12.75 -4.39
C ASP A 74 20.92 -12.82 -4.40
N VAL A 75 20.37 -13.77 -5.15
CA VAL A 75 18.93 -14.06 -5.17
C VAL A 75 18.72 -15.49 -4.71
N MET A 76 18.05 -15.65 -3.57
CA MET A 76 17.73 -16.95 -2.99
C MET A 76 16.26 -17.26 -3.19
N ILE A 77 15.95 -18.38 -3.84
CA ILE A 77 14.57 -18.85 -4.04
C ILE A 77 14.32 -20.06 -3.13
N LYS A 78 13.32 -19.95 -2.25
CA LYS A 78 12.90 -20.95 -1.27
C LYS A 78 11.38 -21.13 -1.32
N LEU A 79 10.89 -21.49 -2.50
CA LEU A 79 9.48 -21.70 -2.79
C LEU A 79 9.13 -23.19 -2.73
N GLU A 80 8.00 -23.51 -2.12
CA GLU A 80 7.40 -24.84 -2.09
C GLU A 80 5.98 -24.80 -2.69
N GLN A 81 5.36 -25.97 -2.89
CA GLN A 81 3.95 -26.02 -3.28
C GLN A 81 3.05 -25.70 -2.10
N GLN A 82 1.86 -25.16 -2.36
CA GLN A 82 0.84 -24.98 -1.33
C GLN A 82 0.45 -26.34 -0.71
N SER A 83 0.21 -26.36 0.60
CA SER A 83 -0.27 -27.57 1.29
C SER A 83 -1.56 -28.10 0.66
N ASN A 84 -1.58 -29.41 0.36
CA ASN A 84 -2.78 -30.10 -0.16
C ASN A 84 -3.97 -30.02 0.82
N GLU A 85 -3.73 -29.89 2.13
CA GLU A 85 -4.78 -29.74 3.14
C GLU A 85 -5.48 -28.36 3.01
N ILE A 86 -4.71 -27.33 2.63
CA ILE A 86 -5.23 -25.98 2.39
C ILE A 86 -5.95 -25.94 1.03
N ALA A 87 -5.38 -26.53 -0.02
CA ALA A 87 -6.02 -26.64 -1.34
C ALA A 87 -7.37 -27.38 -1.27
N GLY A 88 -7.43 -28.45 -0.46
CA GLY A 88 -8.62 -29.28 -0.24
C GLY A 88 -9.84 -28.51 0.25
N CYS A 89 -9.68 -27.59 1.20
CA CYS A 89 -10.80 -26.85 1.77
C CYS A 89 -11.17 -25.57 1.01
N ILE A 90 -10.33 -25.10 0.08
CA ILE A 90 -10.56 -23.86 -0.67
C ILE A 90 -11.28 -24.14 -1.99
N HIS A 91 -10.72 -25.03 -2.83
CA HIS A 91 -11.11 -25.13 -4.24
C HIS A 91 -11.26 -26.57 -4.77
N THR A 92 -11.03 -27.61 -3.95
CA THR A 92 -11.16 -29.00 -4.41
C THR A 92 -12.63 -29.40 -4.40
N ASP A 93 -13.16 -29.81 -5.55
CA ASP A 93 -14.55 -30.23 -5.76
C ASP A 93 -15.64 -29.17 -5.43
N THR A 94 -15.28 -27.88 -5.42
CA THR A 94 -16.21 -26.76 -5.22
C THR A 94 -16.51 -26.03 -6.54
N ASN A 95 -17.73 -25.51 -6.69
CA ASN A 95 -18.06 -24.59 -7.78
C ASN A 95 -17.29 -23.28 -7.58
N SER A 96 -16.96 -22.59 -8.67
CA SER A 96 -16.22 -21.30 -8.64
C SER A 96 -16.86 -20.25 -7.73
N ASP A 97 -18.19 -20.26 -7.62
CA ASP A 97 -18.96 -19.29 -6.85
C ASP A 97 -18.99 -19.63 -5.34
N ASP A 98 -18.58 -20.83 -4.97
CA ASP A 98 -18.59 -21.35 -3.59
C ASP A 98 -17.18 -21.68 -3.08
N ILE A 99 -16.13 -21.11 -3.69
CA ILE A 99 -14.76 -21.28 -3.18
C ILE A 99 -14.64 -20.75 -1.75
N GLY A 100 -14.01 -21.54 -0.88
CA GLY A 100 -13.81 -21.17 0.51
C GLY A 100 -12.78 -20.05 0.65
N ALA A 101 -12.89 -19.23 1.70
CA ALA A 101 -11.84 -18.28 2.04
C ALA A 101 -10.51 -18.99 2.27
N GLY A 102 -9.41 -18.44 1.73
CA GLY A 102 -8.09 -19.04 1.80
C GLY A 102 -7.45 -19.07 3.19
N ASP A 103 -7.97 -18.27 4.13
CA ASP A 103 -7.60 -18.24 5.54
C ASP A 103 -8.75 -17.60 6.35
N GLN A 104 -8.69 -17.71 7.67
CA GLN A 104 -9.49 -16.88 8.56
C GLN A 104 -8.92 -15.47 8.66
N GLY A 105 -9.77 -14.49 8.96
CA GLY A 105 -9.28 -13.14 9.22
C GLY A 105 -10.40 -12.11 9.21
N MET A 106 -10.01 -10.87 9.44
CA MET A 106 -10.87 -9.71 9.30
C MET A 106 -10.22 -8.68 8.37
N MET A 107 -11.04 -7.93 7.66
CA MET A 107 -10.58 -6.92 6.72
C MET A 107 -11.43 -5.66 6.88
N PHE A 108 -10.84 -4.52 6.56
CA PHE A 108 -11.54 -3.23 6.67
C PHE A 108 -11.50 -2.42 5.38
N GLY A 109 -12.66 -1.84 5.09
CA GLY A 109 -12.87 -0.81 4.10
C GLY A 109 -13.05 0.53 4.78
N TYR A 110 -12.41 1.59 4.30
CA TYR A 110 -12.67 2.94 4.80
C TYR A 110 -12.83 3.91 3.65
N ALA A 111 -13.73 4.88 3.80
CA ALA A 111 -13.86 6.03 2.91
C ALA A 111 -14.28 7.28 3.68
N THR A 112 -13.86 8.43 3.16
CA THR A 112 -14.14 9.76 3.72
C THR A 112 -14.24 10.77 2.58
N ASN A 113 -15.14 11.74 2.66
CA ASN A 113 -15.36 12.75 1.62
C ASN A 113 -14.34 13.92 1.64
N GLU A 114 -13.31 13.86 2.50
CA GLU A 114 -12.25 14.87 2.62
C GLU A 114 -11.52 15.17 1.29
N THR A 115 -11.44 14.20 0.38
CA THR A 115 -10.73 14.28 -0.89
C THR A 115 -11.54 13.66 -2.03
N LYS A 116 -11.21 14.02 -3.27
CA LYS A 116 -11.88 13.47 -4.48
C LYS A 116 -11.68 11.96 -4.64
N GLU A 117 -10.60 11.42 -4.07
CA GLU A 117 -10.29 9.98 -4.06
C GLU A 117 -11.07 9.21 -2.98
N PHE A 118 -11.85 9.92 -2.16
CA PHE A 118 -12.53 9.41 -0.98
C PHE A 118 -11.56 8.80 0.06
N MET A 119 -10.43 9.46 0.27
CA MET A 119 -9.34 9.04 1.16
C MET A 119 -8.99 10.14 2.18
N PRO A 120 -8.43 9.79 3.35
CA PRO A 120 -8.00 10.80 4.33
C PRO A 120 -6.93 11.73 3.76
N LEU A 121 -7.05 13.03 4.00
CA LEU A 121 -6.14 14.00 3.38
C LEU A 121 -4.68 13.78 3.81
N THR A 122 -4.43 13.40 5.07
CA THR A 122 -3.06 13.09 5.56
C THR A 122 -2.40 12.00 4.74
N HIS A 123 -3.13 10.92 4.46
CA HIS A 123 -2.64 9.79 3.68
C HIS A 123 -2.42 10.19 2.22
N VAL A 124 -3.36 10.92 1.61
CA VAL A 124 -3.25 11.38 0.23
C VAL A 124 -2.02 12.27 0.06
N LEU A 125 -1.78 13.23 0.95
CA LEU A 125 -0.64 14.14 0.83
C LEU A 125 0.70 13.42 1.05
N ALA A 126 0.83 12.60 2.09
CA ALA A 126 2.06 11.85 2.34
C ALA A 126 2.42 10.93 1.16
N THR A 127 1.43 10.19 0.64
CA THR A 127 1.59 9.32 -0.53
C THR A 127 1.90 10.10 -1.80
N SER A 128 1.30 11.29 -1.97
CA SER A 128 1.55 12.13 -3.14
C SER A 128 2.97 12.71 -3.15
N ILE A 129 3.52 13.04 -1.97
CA ILE A 129 4.92 13.48 -1.85
C ILE A 129 5.88 12.36 -2.28
N THR A 130 5.74 11.14 -1.75
CA THR A 130 6.62 10.03 -2.13
C THR A 130 6.45 9.64 -3.59
N ARG A 131 5.22 9.62 -4.12
CA ARG A 131 4.95 9.35 -5.53
C ARG A 131 5.59 10.39 -6.45
N GLU A 132 5.56 11.66 -6.07
CA GLU A 132 6.21 12.73 -6.85
C GLU A 132 7.74 12.61 -6.82
N LEU A 133 8.33 12.22 -5.67
CA LEU A 133 9.76 11.92 -5.59
C LEU A 133 10.17 10.79 -6.55
N ASP A 134 9.41 9.69 -6.55
CA ASP A 134 9.64 8.58 -7.47
C ASP A 134 9.46 8.99 -8.92
N ASN A 135 8.42 9.76 -9.24
CA ASN A 135 8.19 10.26 -10.59
C ASN A 135 9.33 11.16 -11.08
N ILE A 136 9.83 12.08 -10.24
CA ILE A 136 10.97 12.94 -10.59
C ILE A 136 12.22 12.08 -10.83
N ARG A 137 12.48 11.09 -9.98
CA ARG A 137 13.67 10.24 -10.05
C ARG A 137 13.66 9.29 -11.25
N LEU A 138 12.51 8.68 -11.55
CA LEU A 138 12.37 7.69 -12.62
C LEU A 138 12.08 8.32 -13.99
N ASN A 139 11.28 9.39 -14.04
CA ASN A 139 10.78 9.97 -15.29
C ASN A 139 11.24 11.42 -15.56
N GLY A 140 11.83 12.11 -14.57
CA GLY A 140 12.11 13.55 -14.63
C GLY A 140 13.26 14.00 -15.55
N GLY A 141 13.90 13.07 -16.26
CA GLY A 141 15.09 13.33 -17.07
C GLY A 141 16.36 13.44 -16.24
N SER A 142 17.47 12.90 -16.76
CA SER A 142 18.69 12.57 -16.01
C SER A 142 19.49 13.75 -15.43
N SER A 143 19.07 15.01 -15.59
CA SER A 143 19.85 16.18 -15.17
C SER A 143 19.26 16.96 -13.98
N LEU A 144 17.95 16.88 -13.71
CA LEU A 144 17.33 17.75 -12.69
C LEU A 144 17.47 17.20 -11.27
N ALA A 145 17.56 15.86 -11.12
CA ALA A 145 17.60 15.20 -9.82
C ALA A 145 18.47 13.94 -9.81
N SER A 146 19.61 13.96 -10.53
CA SER A 146 20.57 12.83 -10.58
C SER A 146 21.09 12.40 -9.21
N TRP A 147 21.06 13.31 -8.23
CA TRP A 147 21.45 13.09 -6.85
C TRP A 147 20.41 12.31 -6.04
N LEU A 148 19.14 12.23 -6.48
CA LEU A 148 18.09 11.48 -5.77
C LEU A 148 18.35 9.98 -5.88
N ARG A 149 18.29 9.30 -4.74
CA ARG A 149 18.40 7.84 -4.66
C ARG A 149 17.04 7.21 -4.29
N PRO A 150 16.87 5.89 -4.45
CA PRO A 150 15.53 5.27 -4.40
C PRO A 150 14.82 5.29 -3.03
N ASP A 151 15.53 5.38 -1.90
CA ASP A 151 14.90 5.33 -0.58
C ASP A 151 14.36 6.71 -0.14
N GLY A 152 13.15 6.74 0.39
CA GLY A 152 12.48 7.97 0.80
C GLY A 152 11.24 7.72 1.65
N LYS A 153 10.96 8.67 2.54
CA LYS A 153 9.82 8.63 3.46
C LYS A 153 9.21 10.03 3.58
N ALA A 154 7.89 10.09 3.65
CA ALA A 154 7.16 11.31 3.96
C ALA A 154 6.12 11.07 5.05
N GLN A 155 5.85 12.11 5.83
CA GLN A 155 4.79 12.14 6.84
C GLN A 155 4.15 13.52 6.83
N VAL A 156 2.81 13.54 6.87
CA VAL A 156 2.04 14.78 6.86
C VAL A 156 1.09 14.79 8.06
N THR A 157 1.14 15.87 8.83
CA THR A 157 0.23 16.15 9.94
C THR A 157 -0.73 17.23 9.49
N VAL A 158 -2.04 16.98 9.59
CA VAL A 158 -3.10 17.93 9.26
C VAL A 158 -3.87 18.26 10.53
N GLU A 159 -4.20 19.53 10.70
CA GLU A 159 -5.13 20.00 11.72
C GLU A 159 -6.56 19.88 11.18
N TYR A 160 -7.44 19.24 11.94
CA TYR A 160 -8.83 19.02 11.57
C TYR A 160 -9.76 19.71 12.55
N ASN A 161 -10.88 20.22 12.02
CA ASN A 161 -12.10 20.36 12.80
C ASN A 161 -12.96 19.10 12.60
N CYS A 162 -13.72 18.71 13.62
CA CYS A 162 -14.72 17.65 13.52
C CYS A 162 -16.09 18.23 13.84
N SER A 163 -17.05 18.08 12.93
CA SER A 163 -18.44 18.55 13.11
C SER A 163 -19.38 17.40 12.81
N HIS A 164 -20.15 16.96 13.82
CA HIS A 164 -21.10 15.84 13.68
C HIS A 164 -20.48 14.58 13.05
N GLY A 165 -19.22 14.30 13.39
CA GLY A 165 -18.47 13.15 12.85
C GLY A 165 -17.80 13.42 11.49
N GLU A 166 -18.12 14.49 10.77
CA GLU A 166 -17.43 14.87 9.54
C GLU A 166 -16.07 15.51 9.83
N LEU A 167 -15.05 15.13 9.05
CA LEU A 167 -13.69 15.64 9.19
C LEU A 167 -13.45 16.76 8.18
N ILE A 168 -13.12 17.95 8.68
CA ILE A 168 -12.91 19.13 7.86
C ILE A 168 -11.44 19.55 8.00
N PRO A 169 -10.58 19.31 6.99
CA PRO A 169 -9.19 19.75 7.00
C PRO A 169 -9.12 21.27 7.13
N LYS A 170 -8.42 21.77 8.14
CA LYS A 170 -8.25 23.20 8.36
C LYS A 170 -6.95 23.72 7.74
N ARG A 171 -5.83 23.04 8.00
CA ARG A 171 -4.49 23.41 7.49
C ARG A 171 -3.49 22.26 7.70
N VAL A 172 -2.42 22.24 6.91
CA VAL A 172 -1.31 21.27 7.06
C VAL A 172 -0.35 21.75 8.14
N HIS A 173 -0.28 21.06 9.29
CA HIS A 173 0.53 21.48 10.44
C HIS A 173 2.02 21.20 10.24
N THR A 174 2.36 19.97 9.89
CA THR A 174 3.76 19.55 9.72
C THR A 174 3.88 18.74 8.45
N ILE A 175 4.93 19.01 7.66
CA ILE A 175 5.38 18.16 6.58
C ILE A 175 6.80 17.70 6.91
N LEU A 176 6.99 16.39 6.97
CA LEU A 176 8.28 15.76 7.16
C LEU A 176 8.62 14.95 5.90
N VAL A 177 9.80 15.20 5.33
CA VAL A 177 10.37 14.44 4.22
C VAL A 177 11.78 14.04 4.57
N SER A 178 12.11 12.76 4.38
CA SER A 178 13.48 12.24 4.41
C SER A 178 13.72 11.49 3.12
N VAL A 179 14.64 11.97 2.30
CA VAL A 179 14.95 11.39 1.00
C VAL A 179 16.43 11.07 0.90
N GLN A 180 16.74 9.89 0.38
CA GLN A 180 18.10 9.44 0.16
C GLN A 180 18.73 10.23 -0.99
N HIS A 181 20.00 10.59 -0.83
CA HIS A 181 20.72 11.41 -1.79
C HIS A 181 22.18 10.95 -1.97
N ASP A 182 22.86 11.41 -3.01
CA ASP A 182 24.31 11.23 -3.15
C ASP A 182 25.11 12.25 -2.32
N GLU A 183 26.44 12.17 -2.39
CA GLU A 183 27.33 13.05 -1.62
C GLU A 183 27.57 14.42 -2.25
N SER A 184 27.07 14.66 -3.46
CA SER A 184 27.38 15.87 -4.24
C SER A 184 26.49 17.07 -3.90
N ILE A 185 25.28 16.82 -3.42
CA ILE A 185 24.28 17.86 -3.14
C ILE A 185 24.31 18.35 -1.69
N THR A 186 24.14 19.65 -1.48
CA THR A 186 24.05 20.23 -0.13
C THR A 186 22.65 20.10 0.47
N ASN A 187 22.55 20.15 1.79
CA ASN A 187 21.25 20.11 2.47
C ASN A 187 20.36 21.28 2.09
N GLU A 188 20.93 22.46 1.85
CA GLU A 188 20.21 23.66 1.44
C GLU A 188 19.56 23.44 0.06
N GLN A 189 20.31 22.89 -0.89
CA GLN A 189 19.80 22.55 -2.21
C GLN A 189 18.70 21.48 -2.15
N ILE A 190 18.87 20.43 -1.32
CA ILE A 190 17.82 19.42 -1.10
C ILE A 190 16.55 20.10 -0.57
N ARG A 191 16.66 20.95 0.48
CA ARG A 191 15.50 21.62 1.08
C ARG A 191 14.76 22.48 0.06
N GLU A 192 15.47 23.30 -0.69
CA GLU A 192 14.89 24.16 -1.73
C GLU A 192 14.21 23.35 -2.83
N PHE A 193 14.86 22.27 -3.28
CA PHE A 193 14.35 21.39 -4.33
C PHE A 193 13.05 20.70 -3.90
N ILE A 194 13.06 20.07 -2.73
CA ILE A 194 11.91 19.30 -2.21
C ILE A 194 10.75 20.25 -1.91
N LEU A 195 11.02 21.44 -1.36
CA LEU A 195 9.98 22.43 -1.14
C LEU A 195 9.31 22.88 -2.44
N SER A 196 10.11 23.21 -3.46
CA SER A 196 9.63 23.84 -4.69
C SER A 196 9.04 22.86 -5.69
N ASN A 197 9.70 21.72 -5.90
CA ASN A 197 9.35 20.77 -6.95
C ASN A 197 8.43 19.64 -6.46
N VAL A 198 8.37 19.40 -5.15
CA VAL A 198 7.58 18.31 -4.56
C VAL A 198 6.45 18.86 -3.71
N ILE A 199 6.75 19.50 -2.58
CA ILE A 199 5.74 19.92 -1.60
C ILE A 199 4.76 20.92 -2.20
N LYS A 200 5.24 22.01 -2.80
CA LYS A 200 4.37 23.04 -3.41
C LYS A 200 3.57 22.53 -4.62
N LYS A 201 4.02 21.44 -5.24
CA LYS A 201 3.34 20.83 -6.40
C LYS A 201 2.16 19.96 -5.96
N VAL A 202 2.27 19.24 -4.85
CA VAL A 202 1.27 18.26 -4.42
C VAL A 202 0.37 18.73 -3.28
N CYS A 203 0.85 19.66 -2.44
CA CYS A 203 0.08 20.21 -1.34
C CYS A 203 -0.72 21.44 -1.79
N PRO A 204 -2.06 21.47 -1.58
CA PRO A 204 -2.88 22.64 -1.89
C PRO A 204 -2.37 23.90 -1.17
N SER A 205 -2.11 24.97 -1.91
CA SER A 205 -1.52 26.21 -1.37
C SER A 205 -2.39 26.86 -0.30
N ASN A 206 -3.71 26.72 -0.39
CA ASN A 206 -4.68 27.23 0.59
C ASN A 206 -4.64 26.50 1.94
N LEU A 207 -3.97 25.35 2.04
CA LEU A 207 -3.77 24.62 3.29
C LEU A 207 -2.37 24.85 3.89
N LEU A 208 -1.50 25.57 3.18
CA LEU A 208 -0.15 25.93 3.63
C LEU A 208 -0.15 27.39 4.09
N ASP A 209 0.49 27.63 5.22
CA ASP A 209 0.65 28.97 5.80
C ASP A 209 2.05 29.16 6.41
N LYS A 210 2.30 30.36 6.93
CA LYS A 210 3.59 30.74 7.54
C LYS A 210 3.96 29.92 8.79
N GLU A 211 2.98 29.31 9.46
CA GLU A 211 3.19 28.49 10.67
C GLU A 211 3.37 26.99 10.31
N THR A 212 3.24 26.62 9.03
CA THR A 212 3.44 25.25 8.58
C THR A 212 4.88 24.83 8.80
N ARG A 213 5.08 23.81 9.65
CA ARG A 213 6.42 23.30 9.94
C ARG A 213 6.89 22.37 8.83
N VAL A 214 7.87 22.82 8.05
CA VAL A 214 8.49 22.01 6.99
C VAL A 214 9.84 21.45 7.46
N LEU A 215 9.94 20.13 7.54
CA LEU A 215 11.11 19.38 7.98
C LEU A 215 11.62 18.51 6.83
N ILE A 216 12.66 18.96 6.15
CA ILE A 216 13.26 18.21 5.03
C ILE A 216 14.66 17.76 5.43
N ASN A 217 14.92 16.46 5.32
CA ASN A 217 16.13 15.75 5.74
C ASN A 217 16.61 16.19 7.14
N PRO A 218 15.78 16.09 8.19
CA PRO A 218 16.17 16.54 9.53
C PRO A 218 17.34 15.75 10.13
N SER A 219 17.65 14.56 9.61
CA SER A 219 18.86 13.80 10.00
C SER A 219 20.16 14.47 9.55
N GLY A 220 20.09 15.42 8.61
CA GLY A 220 21.24 16.14 8.06
C GLY A 220 22.05 15.35 7.03
N ARG A 221 22.06 14.01 7.06
CA ARG A 221 22.69 13.18 6.02
C ARG A 221 21.92 11.88 5.85
N PHE A 222 21.57 11.54 4.61
CA PHE A 222 20.93 10.28 4.28
C PHE A 222 21.47 9.73 2.95
N THR A 223 22.75 9.38 2.93
CA THR A 223 23.41 8.87 1.71
C THR A 223 23.33 7.35 1.58
N ILE A 224 23.49 6.63 2.70
CA ILE A 224 23.32 5.18 2.80
C ILE A 224 21.84 4.89 3.06
N GLY A 225 21.18 4.15 2.18
CA GLY A 225 19.76 3.82 2.25
C GLY A 225 19.46 2.46 1.64
N GLY A 226 18.18 2.12 1.51
CA GLY A 226 17.76 0.82 1.00
C GLY A 226 18.22 -0.34 1.89
N PRO A 227 18.38 -1.55 1.32
CA PRO A 227 18.77 -2.75 2.07
C PRO A 227 20.09 -2.63 2.84
N ALA A 228 21.03 -1.82 2.33
CA ALA A 228 22.29 -1.52 3.02
C ALA A 228 22.07 -0.89 4.41
N ALA A 229 21.07 -0.02 4.56
CA ALA A 229 20.78 0.66 5.83
C ALA A 229 19.74 -0.08 6.68
N ASP A 230 18.70 -0.64 6.08
CA ASP A 230 17.53 -1.19 6.79
C ASP A 230 17.08 -2.51 6.17
N ALA A 231 16.60 -3.46 6.99
CA ALA A 231 16.07 -4.72 6.47
C ALA A 231 14.69 -4.51 5.86
N GLY A 232 14.42 -5.13 4.71
CA GLY A 232 13.11 -5.10 4.06
C GLY A 232 12.40 -6.44 4.20
N LEU A 233 11.08 -6.40 4.43
CA LEU A 233 10.21 -7.56 4.37
C LEU A 233 8.86 -7.16 3.75
N THR A 234 8.23 -8.09 3.01
CA THR A 234 6.86 -7.98 2.50
C THR A 234 5.88 -7.77 3.66
N GLY A 235 4.81 -7.02 3.42
CA GLY A 235 3.76 -6.81 4.41
C GLY A 235 4.14 -5.94 5.61
N ARG A 236 5.28 -5.24 5.59
CA ARG A 236 5.70 -4.35 6.69
C ARG A 236 5.26 -2.90 6.53
N LYS A 237 4.32 -2.65 5.60
CA LYS A 237 3.79 -1.32 5.27
C LYS A 237 2.27 -1.30 5.15
N ILE A 238 1.57 -2.22 5.81
CA ILE A 238 0.10 -2.37 5.76
C ILE A 238 -0.71 -1.09 6.00
N ILE A 239 -0.25 -0.18 6.88
CA ILE A 239 -0.95 1.10 7.11
C ILE A 239 -0.67 2.13 6.01
N VAL A 240 0.52 2.05 5.38
CA VAL A 240 0.84 2.84 4.17
C VAL A 240 0.08 2.30 2.97
N ASP A 241 -0.18 0.99 2.90
CA ASP A 241 -0.97 0.36 1.85
C ASP A 241 -2.48 0.64 1.93
N THR A 242 -2.95 1.10 3.10
CA THR A 242 -4.37 1.31 3.35
C THR A 242 -4.66 2.79 3.63
N TYR A 243 -4.98 3.15 4.87
CA TYR A 243 -5.65 4.41 5.18
C TYR A 243 -4.79 5.33 6.05
N GLY A 244 -3.49 5.07 6.20
CA GLY A 244 -2.57 5.95 6.92
C GLY A 244 -2.93 6.17 8.40
N GLY A 245 -3.55 5.17 9.04
CA GLY A 245 -3.98 5.19 10.44
C GLY A 245 -5.46 5.53 10.66
N TRP A 246 -6.17 5.94 9.60
CA TRP A 246 -7.62 6.15 9.64
C TRP A 246 -8.39 4.84 9.44
N GLY A 247 -9.66 4.84 9.80
CA GLY A 247 -10.49 3.63 9.76
C GLY A 247 -9.94 2.58 10.71
N ALA A 248 -9.61 1.41 10.18
CA ALA A 248 -8.98 0.31 10.91
C ALA A 248 -8.20 -0.60 9.96
N HIS A 249 -7.50 -1.60 10.52
CA HIS A 249 -6.75 -2.59 9.76
C HIS A 249 -6.89 -3.97 10.41
N GLY A 250 -7.07 -5.02 9.61
CA GLY A 250 -7.33 -6.37 10.12
C GLY A 250 -6.09 -7.22 10.39
N GLY A 251 -4.94 -6.80 9.84
CA GLY A 251 -3.62 -7.34 10.14
C GLY A 251 -2.94 -7.98 8.94
N GLY A 252 -3.71 -8.52 8.00
CA GLY A 252 -3.21 -9.17 6.79
C GLY A 252 -2.49 -8.24 5.81
N ALA A 253 -1.35 -8.68 5.30
CA ALA A 253 -0.66 -8.03 4.17
C ALA A 253 -1.35 -8.35 2.83
N PHE A 254 -1.12 -7.51 1.81
CA PHE A 254 -1.71 -7.68 0.47
C PHE A 254 -0.76 -8.31 -0.54
N SER A 255 0.46 -7.78 -0.64
CA SER A 255 1.37 -8.10 -1.74
C SER A 255 1.81 -9.57 -1.70
N GLY A 256 1.98 -10.18 -2.88
CA GLY A 256 2.40 -11.58 -3.00
C GLY A 256 1.29 -12.59 -2.73
N LYS A 257 0.04 -12.15 -2.57
CA LYS A 257 -1.10 -13.03 -2.33
C LYS A 257 -2.09 -12.99 -3.50
N ASP A 258 -2.47 -14.17 -3.98
CA ASP A 258 -3.57 -14.32 -4.94
C ASP A 258 -4.94 -13.97 -4.33
N ALA A 259 -5.97 -13.83 -5.16
CA ALA A 259 -7.27 -13.32 -4.74
C ALA A 259 -8.06 -14.25 -3.80
N THR A 260 -7.70 -15.53 -3.67
CA THR A 260 -8.32 -16.42 -2.67
C THR A 260 -7.93 -16.08 -1.24
N LYS A 261 -6.84 -15.33 -1.05
CA LYS A 261 -6.42 -14.84 0.27
C LYS A 261 -7.25 -13.60 0.59
N VAL A 262 -8.28 -13.83 1.41
CA VAL A 262 -9.27 -12.81 1.79
C VAL A 262 -8.68 -11.57 2.45
N ASP A 263 -7.45 -11.64 2.98
CA ASP A 263 -6.68 -10.46 3.42
C ASP A 263 -6.65 -9.36 2.35
N ARG A 264 -6.48 -9.75 1.08
CA ARG A 264 -6.41 -8.85 -0.06
C ARG A 264 -7.79 -8.60 -0.66
N SER A 265 -8.48 -9.65 -1.10
CA SER A 265 -9.75 -9.53 -1.82
C SER A 265 -10.87 -8.99 -0.93
N GLY A 266 -10.97 -9.45 0.32
CA GLY A 266 -11.94 -8.95 1.31
C GLY A 266 -11.70 -7.48 1.66
N ALA A 267 -10.44 -7.06 1.80
CA ALA A 267 -10.09 -5.65 2.02
C ALA A 267 -10.45 -4.77 0.82
N TYR A 268 -10.20 -5.25 -0.40
CA TYR A 268 -10.54 -4.52 -1.62
C TYR A 268 -12.05 -4.37 -1.79
N MET A 269 -12.83 -5.43 -1.52
CA MET A 269 -14.28 -5.37 -1.55
C MET A 269 -14.83 -4.44 -0.47
N ALA A 270 -14.33 -4.54 0.76
CA ALA A 270 -14.74 -3.64 1.84
C ALA A 270 -14.45 -2.16 1.47
N ARG A 271 -13.31 -1.86 0.83
CA ARG A 271 -13.00 -0.53 0.30
C ARG A 271 -14.02 -0.09 -0.75
N LEU A 272 -14.40 -0.96 -1.68
CA LEU A 272 -15.42 -0.66 -2.69
C LEU A 272 -16.76 -0.32 -2.03
N VAL A 273 -17.21 -1.10 -1.05
CA VAL A 273 -18.44 -0.85 -0.29
C VAL A 273 -18.38 0.51 0.39
N ALA A 274 -17.35 0.75 1.21
CA ALA A 274 -17.20 2.01 1.94
C ALA A 274 -17.19 3.23 0.99
N LYS A 275 -16.43 3.14 -0.11
CA LYS A 275 -16.34 4.20 -1.11
C LYS A 275 -17.68 4.42 -1.82
N SER A 276 -18.42 3.36 -2.13
CA SER A 276 -19.72 3.46 -2.81
C SER A 276 -20.77 4.15 -1.95
N ILE A 277 -20.78 3.87 -0.64
CA ILE A 277 -21.69 4.52 0.33
C ILE A 277 -21.41 6.03 0.39
N VAL A 278 -20.14 6.42 0.56
CA VAL A 278 -19.76 7.84 0.64
C VAL A 278 -19.96 8.55 -0.71
N PHE A 279 -19.58 7.92 -1.82
CA PHE A 279 -19.78 8.45 -3.17
C PHE A 279 -21.26 8.69 -3.49
N SER A 280 -22.15 7.82 -3.01
CA SER A 280 -23.60 7.96 -3.18
C SER A 280 -24.23 9.04 -2.28
N GLY A 281 -23.42 9.74 -1.48
CA GLY A 281 -23.87 10.78 -0.56
C GLY A 281 -24.76 10.25 0.56
N LEU A 282 -24.61 8.98 0.93
CA LEU A 282 -25.36 8.36 2.02
C LEU A 282 -24.74 8.64 3.39
N CYS A 283 -23.43 8.94 3.44
CA CYS A 283 -22.74 9.48 4.59
C CYS A 283 -21.47 10.24 4.17
N SER A 284 -20.83 10.97 5.09
CA SER A 284 -19.54 11.63 4.83
C SER A 284 -18.35 10.68 5.05
N ARG A 285 -18.48 9.72 5.97
CA ARG A 285 -17.43 8.74 6.33
C ARG A 285 -18.03 7.37 6.55
N CYS A 286 -17.32 6.32 6.14
CA CYS A 286 -17.78 4.95 6.30
C CYS A 286 -16.60 4.01 6.61
N LEU A 287 -16.74 3.22 7.67
CA LEU A 287 -15.91 2.06 7.98
C LEU A 287 -16.74 0.81 7.75
N VAL A 288 -16.16 -0.16 7.05
CA VAL A 288 -16.73 -1.48 6.80
C VAL A 288 -15.77 -2.51 7.36
N GLN A 289 -16.27 -3.51 8.07
CA GLN A 289 -15.51 -4.70 8.46
C GLN A 289 -16.18 -5.94 7.91
N VAL A 290 -15.39 -6.86 7.37
CA VAL A 290 -15.83 -8.21 6.98
C VAL A 290 -14.89 -9.23 7.63
N SER A 291 -15.40 -10.41 8.01
CA SER A 291 -14.56 -11.50 8.50
C SER A 291 -14.92 -12.85 7.87
N TYR A 292 -13.93 -13.72 7.78
CA TYR A 292 -14.04 -15.04 7.16
C TYR A 292 -13.42 -16.11 8.07
N GLY A 293 -13.86 -17.35 7.86
CA GLY A 293 -13.20 -18.56 8.36
C GLY A 293 -12.66 -19.37 7.20
N ILE A 294 -11.50 -20.02 7.38
CA ILE A 294 -10.87 -20.82 6.32
C ILE A 294 -11.83 -21.89 5.76
N GLY A 295 -11.90 -21.99 4.44
CA GLY A 295 -12.76 -22.94 3.74
C GLY A 295 -14.26 -22.59 3.73
N ILE A 296 -14.66 -21.46 4.31
CA ILE A 296 -16.05 -20.97 4.30
C ILE A 296 -16.15 -19.84 3.28
N SER A 297 -17.04 -19.98 2.29
CA SER A 297 -17.20 -19.00 1.21
C SER A 297 -17.82 -17.69 1.70
N ARG A 298 -18.93 -17.78 2.47
CA ARG A 298 -19.65 -16.61 2.98
C ARG A 298 -18.99 -16.00 4.23
N PRO A 299 -19.08 -14.67 4.40
CA PRO A 299 -18.51 -14.00 5.56
C PRO A 299 -19.19 -14.44 6.86
N LEU A 300 -18.39 -14.57 7.93
CA LEU A 300 -18.86 -14.85 9.29
C LEU A 300 -19.53 -13.63 9.92
N SER A 301 -19.06 -12.43 9.57
CA SER A 301 -19.64 -11.18 10.02
C SER A 301 -19.42 -10.06 9.00
N LEU A 302 -20.33 -9.09 9.02
CA LEU A 302 -20.26 -7.83 8.29
C LEU A 302 -20.70 -6.69 9.21
N TYR A 303 -19.94 -5.61 9.25
CA TYR A 303 -20.18 -4.44 10.10
C TYR A 303 -19.99 -3.15 9.31
N ILE A 304 -20.82 -2.16 9.60
CA ILE A 304 -20.79 -0.82 9.02
C ILE A 304 -20.88 0.22 10.15
N ASP A 305 -20.04 1.24 10.08
CA ASP A 305 -20.11 2.43 10.93
C ASP A 305 -19.90 3.69 10.10
N THR A 306 -20.87 4.61 10.17
CA THR A 306 -20.82 5.90 9.47
C THR A 306 -20.35 7.05 10.35
N PHE A 307 -19.90 6.79 11.58
CA PHE A 307 -19.44 7.79 12.55
C PHE A 307 -20.50 8.87 12.85
N GLY A 308 -21.79 8.50 12.74
CA GLY A 308 -22.91 9.44 12.89
C GLY A 308 -23.12 10.38 11.70
N THR A 309 -22.42 10.18 10.58
CA THR A 309 -22.50 11.06 9.38
C THR A 309 -23.55 10.61 8.36
N SER A 310 -24.39 9.63 8.69
CA SER A 310 -25.46 9.16 7.82
C SER A 310 -26.42 10.29 7.42
N LYS A 311 -26.79 10.33 6.14
CA LYS A 311 -27.80 11.23 5.59
C LYS A 311 -29.15 10.98 6.27
N ALA A 312 -29.93 12.05 6.45
CA ALA A 312 -31.28 11.96 7.02
C ALA A 312 -32.12 10.85 6.35
N GLY A 313 -32.73 9.99 7.17
CA GLY A 313 -33.49 8.82 6.72
C GLY A 313 -32.69 7.51 6.67
N TYR A 314 -31.35 7.58 6.73
CA TYR A 314 -30.44 6.44 6.79
C TYR A 314 -29.79 6.31 8.17
N ASN A 315 -29.35 5.09 8.47
CA ASN A 315 -28.51 4.73 9.61
C ASN A 315 -27.71 3.48 9.24
N ASP A 316 -26.78 3.06 10.10
CA ASP A 316 -25.88 1.94 9.82
C ASP A 316 -26.62 0.63 9.53
N THR A 317 -27.74 0.37 10.21
CA THR A 317 -28.60 -0.81 9.98
C THR A 317 -29.18 -0.83 8.57
N LYS A 318 -29.78 0.29 8.12
CA LYS A 318 -30.34 0.38 6.75
C LYS A 318 -29.26 0.31 5.69
N LEU A 319 -28.06 0.82 5.97
CA LEU A 319 -26.93 0.73 5.05
C LEU A 319 -26.43 -0.71 4.95
N LEU A 320 -26.39 -1.46 6.06
CA LEU A 320 -26.05 -2.89 6.05
C LEU A 320 -27.04 -3.71 5.20
N GLU A 321 -28.34 -3.44 5.32
CA GLU A 321 -29.38 -4.06 4.47
C GLU A 321 -29.23 -3.70 2.97
N LEU A 322 -28.74 -2.50 2.66
CA LEU A 322 -28.45 -2.11 1.28
C LEU A 322 -27.21 -2.84 0.75
N VAL A 323 -26.16 -2.91 1.55
CA VAL A 323 -24.92 -3.60 1.17
C VAL A 323 -25.20 -5.07 0.87
N ASN A 324 -25.92 -5.77 1.74
CA ASN A 324 -26.29 -7.19 1.54
C ASN A 324 -27.17 -7.44 0.30
N ARG A 325 -27.80 -6.42 -0.28
CA ARG A 325 -28.58 -6.54 -1.51
C ARG A 325 -27.79 -6.27 -2.78
N VAL A 326 -26.64 -5.61 -2.66
CA VAL A 326 -25.88 -5.08 -3.79
C VAL A 326 -24.55 -5.79 -3.97
N PHE A 327 -23.94 -6.23 -2.87
CA PHE A 327 -22.63 -6.87 -2.86
C PHE A 327 -22.77 -8.31 -2.35
N ASP A 328 -21.98 -9.20 -2.96
CA ASP A 328 -21.67 -10.54 -2.48
C ASP A 328 -20.19 -10.54 -2.07
#